data_AF-A0A6I1QNT1-F1
#
_entry.id   AF-A0A6I1QNT1-F1
#
_cell.length_a   1.000
_cell.length_b   1.000
_cell.length_c   1.000
_cell.angle_alpha   90.00
_cell.angle_beta   90.00
_cell.angle_gamma   90.00
#
_symmetry.space_group_name_H-M   'P 1'
#
loop_
_entity.id
_entity.type
_entity.pdbx_description
1 polymer ?
#
loop_
_entity_poly.entity_id
_entity_poly.type
_entity_poly.pdbx_seq_one_letter_code
_entity_poly.pdbx_strand_id
1 'polypeptide(L)' 'MTLDFELGKIIVNAHELMIRIDGEQRLTLHAQTDAIQLLGQVLVVTDAQSRFSLKLPEAVIAEISQTTGIPVT' A
#
# COMPACT_ATOMS: atom_id res chain seq x y z
N MET A 1 -1.45 -11.18 -2.40
CA MET A 1 -2.29 -11.40 -1.20
C MET A 1 -3.26 -10.24 -1.03
N THR A 2 -4.30 -10.43 -0.22
CA THR A 2 -5.29 -9.40 0.11
C THR A 2 -5.26 -9.18 1.62
N LEU A 3 -5.10 -7.92 2.03
CA LEU A 3 -5.05 -7.47 3.41
C LEU A 3 -6.24 -6.55 3.67
N ASP A 4 -7.00 -6.80 4.73
CA ASP A 4 -8.09 -5.92 5.15
C ASP A 4 -7.54 -4.81 6.06
N PHE A 5 -8.06 -3.60 5.91
CA PHE A 5 -7.79 -2.48 6.82
C PHE A 5 -9.03 -1.60 6.97
N GLU A 6 -9.00 -0.64 7.89
CA GLU A 6 -10.16 0.16 8.30
C GLU A 6 -10.95 0.78 7.12
N LEU A 7 -10.25 1.28 6.09
CA LEU A 7 -10.88 1.98 4.96
C LEU A 7 -11.12 1.08 3.74
N GLY A 8 -10.79 -0.21 3.81
CA GLY A 8 -11.05 -1.15 2.71
C GLY A 8 -10.02 -2.26 2.62
N LYS A 9 -9.46 -2.47 1.42
CA LYS A 9 -8.58 -3.61 1.13
C LYS A 9 -7.30 -3.18 0.43
N ILE A 10 -6.19 -3.84 0.75
CA ILE A 10 -4.93 -3.75 0.04
C ILE A 10 -4.68 -5.08 -0.66
N ILE A 11 -4.43 -5.03 -1.96
CA ILE A 11 -4.05 -6.18 -2.77
C ILE A 11 -2.60 -5.95 -3.18
N VAL A 12 -1.71 -6.83 -2.77
CA VAL A 12 -0.26 -6.67 -2.98
C VAL A 12 0.36 -7.96 -3.48
N ASN A 13 1.28 -7.85 -4.44
CA ASN A 13 2.18 -8.91 -4.86
C ASN A 13 3.61 -8.36 -4.98
N ALA A 14 4.54 -9.12 -5.54
CA ALA A 14 5.94 -8.70 -5.66
C ALA A 14 6.15 -7.48 -6.60
N HIS A 15 5.20 -7.20 -7.51
CA HIS A 15 5.34 -6.21 -8.57
C HIS A 15 4.43 -5.00 -8.39
N GLU A 16 3.27 -5.16 -7.77
CA GLU A 16 2.28 -4.09 -7.65
C GLU A 16 1.55 -4.10 -6.30
N LEU A 17 1.04 -2.91 -5.96
CA LEU A 17 0.20 -2.64 -4.81
C LEU A 17 -1.03 -1.87 -5.26
N MET A 18 -2.21 -2.37 -4.89
CA MET A 18 -3.49 -1.75 -5.13
C MET A 18 -4.21 -1.51 -3.81
N ILE A 19 -4.54 -0.26 -3.52
CA ILE A 19 -5.34 0.14 -2.36
C ILE A 19 -6.74 0.45 -2.84
N ARG A 20 -7.69 -0.29 -2.32
CA ARG A 20 -9.10 -0.08 -2.59
C ARG A 20 -9.76 0.52 -1.38
N ILE A 21 -10.17 1.77 -1.50
CA ILE A 21 -10.92 2.47 -0.47
C ILE A 21 -12.41 2.23 -0.74
N ASP A 22 -13.07 1.63 0.24
CA ASP A 22 -14.50 1.36 0.20
C ASP A 22 -15.27 2.62 0.67
N GLY A 23 -16.45 2.87 0.10
CA GLY A 23 -17.26 4.07 0.35
C GLY A 23 -18.35 4.22 -0.71
N GLU A 24 -19.18 5.27 -0.64
CA GLU A 24 -20.21 5.55 -1.66
C GLU A 24 -19.60 5.73 -3.05
N GLN A 25 -18.44 6.40 -3.10
CA GLN A 25 -17.59 6.48 -4.27
C GLN A 25 -16.35 5.63 -4.02
N ARG A 26 -16.23 4.52 -4.74
CA ARG A 26 -15.12 3.58 -4.59
C ARG A 26 -13.88 4.12 -5.29
N LEU A 27 -12.79 4.26 -4.56
CA LEU A 27 -11.50 4.69 -5.09
C LEU A 27 -10.53 3.51 -5.16
N THR A 28 -9.74 3.45 -6.21
CA THR A 28 -8.65 2.48 -6.35
C THR A 28 -7.37 3.24 -6.67
N LEU A 29 -6.39 3.12 -5.78
CA LEU A 29 -5.05 3.64 -5.94
C LEU A 29 -4.16 2.47 -6.35
N HIS A 30 -3.37 2.64 -7.40
CA HIS A 30 -2.49 1.60 -7.91
C HIS A 30 -1.08 2.14 -8.05
N ALA A 31 -0.10 1.32 -7.69
CA ALA A 31 1.31 1.65 -7.78
C ALA A 31 2.13 0.39 -8.09
N GLN A 32 3.21 0.55 -8.85
CA GLN A 32 4.26 -0.46 -8.95
C GLN A 32 5.09 -0.47 -7.66
N THR A 33 5.66 -1.62 -7.29
CA THR A 33 6.44 -1.76 -6.05
C THR A 33 7.74 -0.96 -6.05
N ASP A 34 8.30 -0.66 -7.22
CA ASP A 34 9.45 0.24 -7.35
C ASP A 34 9.12 1.72 -7.02
N ALA A 35 7.84 2.08 -7.02
CA ALA A 35 7.35 3.42 -6.70
C ALA A 35 6.90 3.59 -5.23
N ILE A 36 7.05 2.55 -4.38
CA ILE A 36 6.61 2.61 -2.98
C ILE A 36 7.76 2.58 -1.98
N GLN A 37 7.54 3.18 -0.81
CA GLN A 37 8.43 3.15 0.34
C GLN A 37 7.61 2.89 1.60
N LEU A 38 8.19 2.13 2.54
CA LEU A 38 7.59 1.84 3.84
C LEU A 38 8.38 2.60 4.91
N LEU A 39 7.78 3.63 5.51
CA LEU A 39 8.39 4.48 6.53
C LEU A 39 7.65 4.28 7.86
N GLY A 40 8.18 3.41 8.73
CA GLY A 40 7.48 2.94 9.92
C GLY A 40 6.09 2.42 9.60
N GLN A 41 5.04 3.11 10.06
CA GLN A 41 3.63 2.77 9.79
C GLN A 41 3.03 3.50 8.57
N VAL A 42 3.85 4.09 7.71
CA VAL A 42 3.39 4.90 6.59
C VAL A 42 3.84 4.29 5.27
N LEU A 43 2.88 3.96 4.42
CA LEU A 43 3.11 3.65 3.02
C LEU A 43 3.19 4.96 2.24
N VAL A 44 4.31 5.20 1.56
CA VAL A 44 4.52 6.33 0.66
C VAL A 44 4.53 5.81 -0.77
N VAL A 45 3.76 6.43 -1.64
CA VAL A 45 3.77 6.18 -3.08
C VAL A 45 4.28 7.43 -3.77
N THR A 46 5.30 7.27 -4.60
CA THR A 46 5.86 8.33 -5.43
C THR A 46 6.03 7.81 -6.86
N ASP A 47 5.00 8.02 -7.67
CA ASP A 47 4.99 7.77 -9.11
C ASP A 47 4.87 9.11 -9.88
N ALA A 48 5.18 9.10 -11.18
CA ALA A 48 5.05 10.23 -12.07
C ALA A 48 3.63 10.82 -12.10
N GLN A 49 2.60 10.00 -11.89
CA GLN A 49 1.19 10.41 -11.94
C GLN A 49 0.55 10.56 -10.56
N SER A 50 1.20 10.09 -9.49
CA SER A 50 0.58 10.03 -8.16
C SER A 50 1.60 10.09 -7.04
N ARG A 51 1.38 11.03 -6.11
CA ARG A 51 2.17 11.15 -4.89
C ARG A 51 1.24 11.26 -3.69
N PHE A 52 1.25 10.22 -2.85
CA PHE A 52 0.46 10.21 -1.63
C PHE A 52 1.13 9.37 -0.55
N SER A 53 0.67 9.52 0.68
CA SER A 53 1.07 8.69 1.80
C SER A 53 -0.16 8.24 2.57
N LEU A 54 -0.14 7.02 3.08
CA LEU A 54 -1.22 6.45 3.87
C LEU A 54 -0.63 5.79 5.12
N LYS A 55 -1.12 6.20 6.29
CA LYS A 55 -0.83 5.50 7.54
C LYS A 55 -1.61 4.18 7.56
N LEU A 56 -0.91 3.08 7.79
CA LEU A 56 -1.47 1.73 7.85
C LEU A 56 -1.14 1.07 9.18
N PRO A 57 -1.93 0.06 9.61
CA PRO A 57 -1.58 -0.73 10.78
C PRO A 57 -0.21 -1.39 10.60
N GLU A 58 0.55 -1.50 11.68
CA GLU A 58 1.88 -2.11 11.69
C GLU A 58 1.90 -3.52 11.09
N ALA A 59 0.88 -4.33 11.40
CA ALA A 59 0.73 -5.67 10.83
C ALA A 59 0.59 -5.65 9.29
N VAL A 60 -0.15 -4.69 8.73
CA VAL A 60 -0.33 -4.56 7.28
C VAL A 60 0.99 -4.15 6.62
N ILE A 61 1.75 -3.24 7.22
CA ILE A 61 3.07 -2.85 6.71
C ILE A 61 4.05 -4.04 6.72
N ALA A 62 4.06 -4.84 7.79
CA ALA A 62 4.90 -6.01 7.89
C ALA A 62 4.62 -7.03 6.76
N GLU A 63 3.33 -7.27 6.47
CA GLU A 63 2.91 -8.16 5.38
C GLU A 63 3.26 -7.60 3.99
N ILE A 64 3.12 -6.28 3.78
CA ILE A 64 3.56 -5.63 2.53
C ILE A 64 5.07 -5.77 2.37
N SER A 65 5.85 -5.52 3.42
CA SER A 65 7.31 -5.67 3.40
C SER A 65 7.72 -7.11 3.07
N GLN A 66 7.10 -8.10 3.73
CA GLN A 66 7.36 -9.51 3.47
C GLN A 66 7.01 -9.90 2.02
N THR A 67 5.91 -9.41 1.48
CA THR A 67 5.44 -9.77 0.13
C THR A 67 6.24 -9.09 -0.97
N THR A 68 6.64 -7.83 -0.77
CA THR A 68 7.32 -7.01 -1.79
C THR A 68 8.84 -7.09 -1.70
N GLY A 69 9.39 -7.51 -0.55
CA GLY A 69 10.82 -7.47 -0.27
C GLY A 69 11.34 -6.06 0.06
N ILE A 70 10.47 -5.05 0.15
CA ILE A 70 10.86 -3.67 0.45
C ILE A 70 11.05 -3.53 1.96
N PRO A 71 12.22 -3.08 2.44
CA PRO A 71 12.47 -2.92 3.87
C PRO A 71 11.65 -1.76 4.46
N VAL A 72 11.21 -1.92 5.71
CA VAL A 72 10.64 -0.83 6.50
C VAL A 72 11.78 0.02 7.04
N THR A 73 11.76 1.32 6.72
CA THR A 73 12.72 2.33 7.20
C THR A 73 12.18 3.11 8.38
#